data_AF-A0AAE0ZLC5-F1
#
_entry.id   AF-A0AAE0ZLC5-F1
#
_cell.length_a   1.000
_cell.length_b   1.000
_cell.length_c   1.000
_cell.angle_alpha   90.00
_cell.angle_beta   90.00
_cell.angle_gamma   90.00
#
_symmetry.space_group_name_H-M   'P 1'
#
loop_
_entity.id
_entity.type
_entity.pdbx_description
1 polymer ?
#
loop_
_entity_poly.entity_id
_entity_poly.type
_entity_poly.pdbx_seq_one_letter_code
_entity_poly.pdbx_strand_id
1 'polypeptide(L)'
;MDVREKPEKSMDVRQKQKKSMDVREKPEKSMDVREKPEKSMDVREKSKKSMDVKQKQKKSMDVREKSKKSMDVREKPEKSMDVRQKQKKSMDVREKPEKSMDVREKPEKSMDVKQKQKKSMDVREKQEKSMDVREKSKKSMDVREK
;
A
#
# COMPACT_ATOMS: atom_id res chain seq x y z
N MET A 1 -4.15 -6.77 -17.11
CA MET A 1 -5.20 -5.81 -17.56
C MET A 1 -4.77 -4.44 -17.10
N ASP A 2 -5.09 -3.42 -17.90
CA ASP A 2 -4.77 -2.03 -17.58
C ASP A 2 -6.07 -1.24 -17.37
N VAL A 3 -6.25 -0.64 -16.21
CA VAL A 3 -7.38 0.23 -15.87
C VAL A 3 -6.88 1.67 -15.72
N ARG A 4 -7.52 2.62 -16.41
CA ARG A 4 -7.10 4.03 -16.41
C ARG A 4 -8.30 4.96 -16.39
N GLU A 5 -8.58 5.57 -15.24
CA GLU A 5 -9.76 6.44 -15.07
C GLU A 5 -9.48 7.76 -14.32
N LYS A 6 -10.40 8.71 -14.47
CA LYS A 6 -10.40 10.02 -13.78
C LYS A 6 -11.82 10.41 -13.35
N PRO A 7 -12.48 9.65 -12.47
CA PRO A 7 -13.85 9.95 -12.09
C PRO A 7 -13.94 11.18 -11.16
N GLU A 8 -15.03 11.94 -11.28
CA GLU A 8 -15.27 13.14 -10.48
C GLU A 8 -15.59 12.84 -8.99
N LYS A 9 -15.97 11.60 -8.67
CA LYS A 9 -16.40 11.22 -7.31
C LYS A 9 -15.55 10.08 -6.77
N SER A 10 -15.98 8.85 -6.99
CA SER A 10 -15.37 7.64 -6.44
C SER A 10 -15.20 6.59 -7.52
N MET A 11 -14.22 5.72 -7.32
CA MET A 11 -13.96 4.57 -8.19
C MET A 11 -13.87 3.31 -7.34
N ASP A 12 -14.42 2.20 -7.85
CA ASP A 12 -14.33 0.88 -7.23
C ASP A 12 -13.86 -0.12 -8.29
N VAL A 13 -12.68 -0.69 -8.08
CA VAL A 13 -12.12 -1.73 -8.95
C VAL A 13 -12.20 -3.07 -8.25
N ARG A 14 -12.93 -4.02 -8.85
CA ARG A 14 -13.08 -5.37 -8.27
C ARG A 14 -12.83 -6.48 -9.28
N GLN A 15 -11.65 -7.09 -9.22
CA GLN A 15 -11.20 -8.04 -10.24
C GLN A 15 -10.51 -9.31 -9.69
N LYS A 16 -10.56 -10.38 -10.49
CA LYS A 16 -9.78 -11.61 -10.29
C LYS A 16 -9.10 -11.97 -11.61
N GLN A 17 -7.78 -12.06 -11.63
CA GLN A 17 -7.02 -12.36 -12.85
C GLN A 17 -5.90 -13.37 -12.60
N LYS A 18 -5.51 -14.15 -13.61
CA LYS A 18 -4.35 -15.06 -13.51
C LYS A 18 -3.01 -14.38 -13.82
N LYS A 19 -3.04 -13.18 -14.41
CA LYS A 19 -1.85 -12.45 -14.89
C LYS A 19 -1.66 -11.15 -14.09
N SER A 20 -0.84 -10.24 -14.60
CA SER A 20 -0.58 -8.93 -14.02
C SER A 20 -1.76 -7.97 -14.21
N MET A 21 -1.92 -7.04 -13.26
CA MET A 21 -2.87 -5.95 -13.33
C MET A 21 -2.21 -4.60 -13.02
N ASP A 22 -2.51 -3.58 -13.82
CA ASP A 22 -2.02 -2.21 -13.69
C ASP A 22 -3.24 -1.30 -13.51
N VAL A 23 -3.33 -0.58 -12.39
CA VAL A 23 -4.44 0.33 -12.11
C VAL A 23 -3.89 1.74 -11.93
N ARG A 24 -4.36 2.70 -12.75
CA ARG A 24 -3.86 4.09 -12.74
C ARG A 24 -5.00 5.09 -12.69
N GLU A 25 -5.22 5.69 -11.54
CA GLU A 25 -6.41 6.49 -11.32
C GLU A 25 -6.21 7.82 -10.63
N LYS A 26 -7.16 8.71 -10.87
CA LYS A 26 -7.19 10.05 -10.27
C LYS A 26 -8.60 10.45 -9.81
N PRO A 27 -9.25 9.71 -8.89
CA PRO A 27 -10.54 10.11 -8.36
C PRO A 27 -10.41 11.38 -7.53
N GLU A 28 -11.42 12.26 -7.58
CA GLU A 28 -11.39 13.43 -6.70
C GLU A 28 -11.58 13.06 -5.23
N LYS A 29 -12.47 12.11 -4.92
CA LYS A 29 -12.78 11.74 -3.53
C LYS A 29 -12.07 10.46 -3.13
N SER A 30 -12.46 9.31 -3.68
CA SER A 30 -12.01 8.03 -3.14
C SER A 30 -11.80 6.92 -4.18
N MET A 31 -10.93 5.97 -3.85
CA MET A 31 -10.73 4.72 -4.58
C MET A 31 -10.84 3.53 -3.61
N ASP A 32 -11.58 2.48 -3.96
CA ASP A 32 -11.52 1.15 -3.32
C ASP A 32 -11.04 0.14 -4.37
N VAL A 33 -9.98 -0.60 -4.05
CA VAL A 33 -9.40 -1.62 -4.94
C VAL A 33 -9.45 -2.98 -4.26
N ARG A 34 -10.19 -3.92 -4.85
CA ARG A 34 -10.35 -5.29 -4.35
C ARG A 34 -9.95 -6.31 -5.40
N GLU A 35 -8.71 -6.77 -5.29
CA GLU A 35 -8.12 -7.60 -6.32
C GLU A 35 -7.43 -8.86 -5.83
N LYS A 36 -7.38 -9.85 -6.73
CA LYS A 36 -6.71 -11.14 -6.51
C LYS A 36 -5.95 -11.64 -7.75
N PRO A 37 -4.94 -10.92 -8.27
CA PRO A 37 -4.11 -11.45 -9.33
C PRO A 37 -3.13 -12.51 -8.80
N GLU A 38 -2.81 -13.49 -9.64
CA GLU A 38 -1.84 -14.53 -9.27
C GLU A 38 -0.37 -14.10 -9.40
N LYS A 39 -0.07 -13.09 -10.24
CA LYS A 39 1.32 -12.77 -10.61
C LYS A 39 1.83 -11.43 -10.10
N SER A 40 1.18 -10.33 -10.42
CA SER A 40 1.63 -9.03 -9.94
C SER A 40 0.51 -8.01 -10.02
N MET A 41 0.64 -6.95 -9.22
CA MET A 41 -0.18 -5.78 -9.37
C MET A 41 0.57 -4.50 -9.06
N ASP A 42 0.36 -3.51 -9.92
CA ASP A 42 0.84 -2.16 -9.73
C ASP A 42 -0.37 -1.23 -9.59
N VAL A 43 -0.44 -0.51 -8.48
CA VAL A 43 -1.50 0.47 -8.23
C VAL A 43 -0.88 1.86 -8.14
N ARG A 44 -1.37 2.77 -8.98
CA ARG A 44 -0.93 4.15 -8.99
C ARG A 44 -2.10 5.11 -8.89
N GLU A 45 -2.22 5.76 -7.73
CA GLU A 45 -3.32 6.68 -7.47
C GLU A 45 -2.84 8.11 -7.18
N LYS A 46 -3.67 9.08 -7.61
CA LYS A 46 -3.68 10.44 -7.04
C LYS A 46 -5.09 10.86 -6.65
N SER A 47 -5.40 10.93 -5.36
CA SER A 47 -6.71 11.39 -4.88
C SER A 47 -6.63 12.52 -3.86
N LYS A 48 -7.74 13.25 -3.65
CA LYS A 48 -7.79 14.33 -2.65
C LYS A 48 -8.21 13.84 -1.27
N LYS A 49 -8.91 12.70 -1.13
CA LYS A 49 -9.32 12.20 0.19
C LYS A 49 -8.70 10.85 0.51
N SER A 50 -9.17 9.76 -0.07
CA SER A 50 -8.87 8.44 0.48
C SER A 50 -8.66 7.33 -0.55
N MET A 51 -7.75 6.42 -0.23
CA MET A 51 -7.56 5.16 -0.94
C MET A 51 -7.72 3.99 0.04
N ASP A 52 -8.46 2.95 -0.35
CA ASP A 52 -8.49 1.66 0.33
C ASP A 52 -8.04 0.58 -0.65
N VAL A 53 -7.01 -0.18 -0.28
CA VAL A 53 -6.52 -1.30 -1.07
C VAL A 53 -6.60 -2.59 -0.27
N LYS A 54 -7.33 -3.56 -0.81
CA LYS A 54 -7.51 -4.87 -0.16
C LYS A 54 -7.23 -6.01 -1.12
N GLN A 55 -6.14 -6.74 -0.87
CA GLN A 55 -5.69 -7.75 -1.82
C GLN A 55 -5.16 -9.05 -1.21
N LYS A 56 -5.17 -10.08 -2.06
CA LYS A 56 -4.54 -11.38 -1.81
C LYS A 56 -3.85 -11.85 -3.09
N GLN A 57 -2.53 -12.06 -3.03
CA GLN A 57 -1.74 -12.43 -4.22
C GLN A 57 -0.61 -13.42 -3.89
N LYS A 58 -0.13 -14.15 -4.91
CA LYS A 58 0.93 -15.16 -4.76
C LYS A 58 2.36 -14.64 -4.98
N LYS A 59 2.55 -13.41 -5.47
CA LYS A 59 3.88 -12.95 -5.88
C LYS A 59 4.17 -11.54 -5.38
N SER A 60 3.92 -10.50 -6.17
CA SER A 60 4.43 -9.16 -5.89
C SER A 60 3.36 -8.09 -6.03
N MET A 61 3.47 -7.06 -5.20
CA MET A 61 2.58 -5.91 -5.24
C MET A 61 3.37 -4.60 -5.04
N ASP A 62 3.09 -3.60 -5.87
CA ASP A 62 3.62 -2.24 -5.76
C ASP A 62 2.45 -1.25 -5.61
N VAL A 63 2.46 -0.48 -4.54
CA VAL A 63 1.54 0.65 -4.35
C VAL A 63 2.27 1.95 -4.39
N ARG A 64 1.82 2.83 -5.29
CA ARG A 64 2.27 4.20 -5.33
C ARG A 64 1.12 5.18 -5.25
N GLU A 65 1.05 5.87 -4.13
CA GLU A 65 -0.03 6.82 -3.85
C GLU A 65 0.48 8.24 -3.61
N LYS A 66 -0.33 9.21 -4.03
CA LYS A 66 -0.29 10.57 -3.50
C LYS A 66 -1.70 11.00 -3.09
N SER A 67 -1.93 11.15 -1.78
CA SER A 67 -3.20 11.67 -1.27
C SER A 67 -3.03 12.75 -0.21
N LYS A 68 -4.11 13.49 0.07
CA LYS A 68 -4.09 14.57 1.07
C LYS A 68 -4.65 14.16 2.42
N LYS A 69 -5.40 13.04 2.55
CA LYS A 69 -5.96 12.65 3.85
C LYS A 69 -5.50 11.28 4.28
N SER A 70 -5.97 10.21 3.64
CA SER A 70 -5.83 8.89 4.25
C SER A 70 -5.60 7.78 3.26
N MET A 71 -4.91 6.73 3.72
CA MET A 71 -4.92 5.45 3.03
C MET A 71 -4.87 4.28 4.01
N ASP A 72 -5.61 3.23 3.68
CA ASP A 72 -5.59 1.93 4.35
C ASP A 72 -5.17 0.87 3.32
N VAL A 73 -4.14 0.08 3.67
CA VAL A 73 -3.65 -1.03 2.85
C VAL A 73 -3.74 -2.33 3.64
N ARG A 74 -4.47 -3.31 3.09
CA ARG A 74 -4.65 -4.64 3.69
C ARG A 74 -4.29 -5.75 2.73
N GLU A 75 -3.10 -6.29 2.93
CA GLU A 75 -2.47 -7.14 1.93
C GLU A 75 -1.95 -8.45 2.50
N LYS A 76 -1.93 -9.46 1.63
CA LYS A 76 -1.35 -10.79 1.90
C LYS A 76 -0.61 -11.33 0.67
N PRO A 77 0.50 -10.74 0.25
CA PRO A 77 1.33 -11.29 -0.82
C PRO A 77 2.17 -12.45 -0.28
N GLU A 78 2.46 -13.48 -1.09
CA GLU A 78 3.37 -14.55 -0.64
C GLU A 78 4.85 -14.15 -0.74
N LYS A 79 5.24 -13.27 -1.66
CA LYS A 79 6.66 -12.91 -1.83
C LYS A 79 6.98 -11.51 -1.36
N SER A 80 6.54 -10.48 -2.08
CA SER A 80 7.05 -9.13 -1.88
C SER A 80 5.96 -8.06 -1.93
N MET A 81 6.17 -7.01 -1.15
CA MET A 81 5.40 -5.77 -1.18
C MET A 81 6.35 -4.56 -1.19
N ASP A 82 6.12 -3.59 -2.08
CA ASP A 82 6.73 -2.24 -2.02
C ASP A 82 5.59 -1.21 -1.90
N VAL A 83 5.69 -0.34 -0.91
CA VAL A 83 4.74 0.74 -0.68
C VAL A 83 5.47 2.07 -0.70
N ARG A 84 5.07 2.96 -1.64
CA ARG A 84 5.66 4.30 -1.78
C ARG A 84 4.63 5.40 -1.70
N GLN A 85 4.75 6.25 -0.68
CA GLN A 85 3.72 7.24 -0.41
C GLN A 85 4.22 8.63 -0.09
N LYS A 86 3.35 9.59 -0.39
CA LYS A 86 3.43 10.98 0.05
C LYS A 86 2.04 11.42 0.48
N GLN A 87 1.88 11.72 1.77
CA GLN A 87 0.59 12.07 2.34
C GLN A 87 0.68 13.19 3.39
N LYS A 88 -0.46 13.85 3.65
CA LYS A 88 -0.53 14.96 4.63
C LYS A 88 -1.15 14.59 5.99
N LYS A 89 -1.83 13.45 6.13
CA LYS A 89 -2.42 13.08 7.43
C LYS A 89 -2.03 11.68 7.86
N SER A 90 -2.75 10.66 7.43
CA SER A 90 -2.71 9.36 8.10
C SER A 90 -2.55 8.19 7.16
N MET A 91 -1.72 7.24 7.54
CA MET A 91 -1.45 6.04 6.79
C MET A 91 -1.55 4.82 7.71
N ASP A 92 -2.33 3.81 7.31
CA ASP A 92 -2.44 2.52 8.01
C ASP A 92 -2.09 1.38 7.04
N VAL A 93 -1.06 0.61 7.38
CA VAL A 93 -0.68 -0.60 6.65
C VAL A 93 -0.81 -1.81 7.53
N ARG A 94 -1.59 -2.77 7.04
CA ARG A 94 -1.75 -4.07 7.67
C ARG A 94 -1.40 -5.22 6.74
N GLU A 95 -0.26 -5.84 7.02
CA GLU A 95 0.39 -6.71 6.06
C GLU A 95 0.80 -8.08 6.63
N LYS A 96 0.72 -9.10 5.75
CA LYS A 96 1.24 -10.45 6.01
C LYS A 96 2.07 -11.09 4.87
N PRO A 97 3.10 -10.43 4.33
CA PRO A 97 4.06 -11.09 3.43
C PRO A 97 4.75 -12.32 4.03
N GLU A 98 5.10 -13.31 3.22
CA GLU A 98 6.00 -14.37 3.72
C GLU A 98 7.48 -14.00 3.62
N LYS A 99 7.90 -13.17 2.65
CA LYS A 99 9.33 -12.91 2.40
C LYS A 99 9.78 -11.48 2.65
N SER A 100 9.21 -10.48 1.99
CA SER A 100 9.77 -9.12 2.09
C SER A 100 8.74 -8.02 1.99
N MET A 101 9.02 -6.92 2.67
CA MET A 101 8.30 -5.66 2.59
C MET A 101 9.27 -4.49 2.65
N ASP A 102 9.12 -3.55 1.72
CA ASP A 102 9.77 -2.23 1.73
C ASP A 102 8.69 -1.16 1.80
N VAL A 103 8.82 -0.27 2.78
CA VAL A 103 7.90 0.85 2.98
C VAL A 103 8.67 2.16 2.93
N ARG A 104 8.32 3.04 2.00
CA ARG A 104 8.90 4.37 1.85
C ARG A 104 7.86 5.46 1.92
N GLU A 105 7.92 6.24 2.98
CA GLU A 105 6.85 7.16 3.30
C GLU A 105 7.29 8.58 3.66
N LYS A 106 6.37 9.50 3.44
CA LYS A 106 6.47 10.90 3.86
C LYS A 106 5.12 11.43 4.34
N PRO A 107 4.61 10.98 5.51
CA PRO A 107 3.40 11.53 6.11
C PRO A 107 3.70 12.78 6.95
N GLU A 108 2.88 13.82 6.86
CA GLU A 108 3.00 15.01 7.73
C GLU A 108 2.48 14.76 9.17
N LYS A 109 1.68 13.70 9.43
CA LYS A 109 1.08 13.50 10.78
C LYS A 109 1.25 12.12 11.38
N SER A 110 0.70 11.07 10.78
CA SER A 110 0.68 9.75 11.43
C SER A 110 0.89 8.60 10.46
N MET A 111 1.63 7.60 10.94
CA MET A 111 1.88 6.32 10.27
C MET A 111 1.68 5.17 11.26
N ASP A 112 0.84 4.21 10.90
CA ASP A 112 0.62 2.98 11.65
C ASP A 112 0.96 1.79 10.75
N VAL A 113 1.96 0.98 11.15
CA VAL A 113 2.34 -0.23 10.40
C VAL A 113 2.21 -1.46 11.28
N LYS A 114 1.34 -2.38 10.87
CA LYS A 114 1.11 -3.65 11.57
C LYS A 114 1.42 -4.85 10.68
N GLN A 115 2.39 -5.62 11.12
CA GLN A 115 3.00 -6.64 10.28
C GLN A 115 3.09 -8.02 10.95
N LYS A 116 2.90 -9.08 10.15
CA LYS A 116 3.30 -10.45 10.50
C LYS A 116 4.04 -11.12 9.32
N GLN A 117 5.34 -11.34 9.42
CA GLN A 117 6.14 -11.90 8.32
C GLN A 117 7.17 -12.92 8.80
N LYS A 118 7.75 -13.71 7.87
CA LYS A 118 8.77 -14.73 8.22
C LYS A 118 10.21 -14.26 8.02
N LYS A 119 10.46 -13.20 7.25
CA LYS A 119 11.82 -12.84 6.81
C LYS A 119 12.18 -11.38 7.07
N SER A 120 11.98 -10.44 6.13
CA SER A 120 12.61 -9.11 6.20
C SER A 120 11.63 -7.94 6.03
N MET A 121 11.85 -6.88 6.81
CA MET A 121 11.18 -5.59 6.70
C MET A 121 12.20 -4.45 6.58
N ASP A 122 11.97 -3.52 5.66
CA ASP A 122 12.64 -2.21 5.60
C ASP A 122 11.57 -1.12 5.65
N VAL A 123 11.69 -0.20 6.61
CA VAL A 123 10.86 1.00 6.70
C VAL A 123 11.73 2.23 6.66
N ARG A 124 11.41 3.12 5.73
CA ARG A 124 12.05 4.42 5.62
C ARG A 124 11.03 5.54 5.57
N GLU A 125 11.08 6.40 6.57
CA GLU A 125 10.14 7.50 6.69
C GLU A 125 10.82 8.88 6.76
N LYS A 126 10.02 9.90 6.44
CA LYS A 126 10.26 11.30 6.81
C LYS A 126 8.94 11.85 7.35
N GLN A 127 8.82 12.03 8.65
CA GLN A 127 7.60 12.50 9.29
C GLN A 127 7.85 13.63 10.29
N GLU A 128 6.79 14.34 10.67
CA GLU A 128 6.87 15.46 11.63
C GLU A 128 6.29 15.13 13.02
N LYS A 129 5.53 14.03 13.18
CA LYS A 129 4.70 13.84 14.40
C LYS A 129 4.74 12.46 15.04
N SER A 130 4.22 11.39 14.42
CA SER A 130 4.07 10.10 15.11
C SER A 130 4.07 8.87 14.21
N MET A 131 4.81 7.84 14.62
CA MET A 131 4.81 6.50 14.04
C MET A 131 4.58 5.43 15.10
N ASP A 132 3.73 4.45 14.78
CA ASP A 132 3.63 3.17 15.49
C ASP A 132 3.97 2.03 14.53
N VAL A 133 4.97 1.21 14.90
CA VAL A 133 5.28 -0.01 14.16
C VAL A 133 5.16 -1.20 15.07
N ARG A 134 4.27 -2.12 14.68
CA ARG A 134 4.06 -3.39 15.37
C ARG A 134 4.41 -4.56 14.47
N GLU A 135 5.59 -5.13 14.69
CA GLU A 135 6.07 -6.27 13.93
C GLU A 135 5.98 -7.59 14.71
N LYS A 136 5.70 -8.67 13.97
CA LYS A 136 6.04 -10.04 14.37
C LYS A 136 6.83 -10.68 13.23
N SER A 137 8.16 -10.66 13.34
CA SER A 137 9.09 -11.28 12.40
C SER A 137 10.00 -12.31 13.06
N LYS A 138 10.63 -13.15 12.23
CA LYS A 138 11.54 -14.22 12.68
C LYS A 138 13.01 -13.96 12.32
N LYS A 139 13.35 -12.89 11.59
CA LYS A 139 14.70 -12.70 11.03
C LYS A 139 15.26 -11.29 11.14
N SER A 140 14.66 -10.28 10.50
CA SER A 140 15.30 -8.95 10.43
C SER A 140 14.33 -7.81 10.16
N MET A 141 14.58 -6.67 10.82
CA MET A 141 13.87 -5.41 10.67
C MET A 141 14.89 -4.25 10.61
N ASP A 142 14.76 -3.37 9.62
CA ASP A 142 15.46 -2.09 9.55
C ASP A 142 14.43 -0.95 9.54
N VAL A 143 14.59 0.03 10.44
CA VAL A 143 13.76 1.23 10.49
C VAL A 143 14.68 2.44 10.43
N ARG A 144 14.47 3.29 9.44
CA ARG A 144 15.24 4.51 9.23
C ARG A 144 14.35 5.74 9.13
N GLU A 145 14.36 6.53 10.20
CA GLU A 145 13.76 7.85 10.25
C GLU A 145 14.75 8.92 9.75
N LYS A 146 14.26 9.98 9.11
CA LYS A 146 15.12 10.86 8.31
C LYS A 146 14.70 12.33 8.24
#